data_AF-A0A933C2E3-F1
#
_entry.id   AF-A0A933C2E3-F1
#
_cell.length_a   1.000
_cell.length_b   1.000
_cell.length_c   1.000
_cell.angle_alpha   90.00
_cell.angle_beta   90.00
_cell.angle_gamma   90.00
#
_symmetry.space_group_name_H-M   'P 1'
#
loop_
_entity.id
_entity.type
_entity.pdbx_description
1 polymer ?
#
loop_
_entity_poly.entity_id
_entity_poly.type
_entity_poly.pdbx_seq_one_letter_code
_entity_poly.pdbx_strand_id
1 'polypeptide(L)'
;MEADGGGEPVLRAKYLDWCSARVADRFLQLTPEQIYELAQTASRTGSPSGADFVGNSAPYRVLVERVTEVLASHIGLPPFEEWAEAYRQEPQRYDAELLGFWKRGLPG
;
A
#
# COMPACT_ATOMS: atom_id res chain seq x y z
N MET A 1 -35.24 7.43 3.91
CA MET A 1 -34.45 6.48 4.72
C MET A 1 -33.14 6.30 3.96
N GLU A 2 -32.26 7.30 4.03
CA GLU A 2 -30.95 7.23 3.40
C GLU A 2 -30.13 6.23 4.21
N ALA A 3 -29.66 5.17 3.57
CA ALA A 3 -28.79 4.17 4.18
C ALA A 3 -27.41 4.80 4.40
N ASP A 4 -27.32 5.56 5.49
CA ASP A 4 -26.19 5.81 6.38
C ASP A 4 -24.86 5.17 5.94
N GLY A 5 -23.98 5.99 5.37
CA GLY A 5 -22.52 5.87 5.38
C GLY A 5 -21.85 4.49 5.26
N GLY A 6 -21.79 3.91 4.05
CA GLY A 6 -20.66 3.02 3.71
C GLY A 6 -21.02 1.61 3.22
N GLY A 7 -21.58 1.48 2.01
CA GLY A 7 -21.67 0.18 1.35
C GLY A 7 -20.31 -0.50 1.16
N GLU A 8 -20.31 -1.81 0.89
CA GLU A 8 -19.09 -2.59 0.59
C GLU A 8 -18.06 -1.89 -0.33
N PRO A 9 -18.43 -1.16 -1.41
CA PRO A 9 -17.45 -0.39 -2.19
C PRO A 9 -16.73 0.73 -1.40
N VAL A 10 -17.42 1.40 -0.47
CA VAL A 10 -16.82 2.42 0.40
C VAL A 10 -15.85 1.75 1.37
N LEU A 11 -16.23 0.62 1.97
CA LEU A 11 -15.35 -0.14 2.86
C LEU A 11 -14.11 -0.64 2.11
N ARG A 12 -14.26 -1.13 0.87
CA ARG A 12 -13.12 -1.54 0.04
C ARG A 12 -12.22 -0.34 -0.31
N ALA A 13 -12.79 0.82 -0.62
CA ALA A 13 -12.02 2.03 -0.87
C ALA A 13 -11.25 2.49 0.39
N LYS A 14 -11.89 2.45 1.57
CA LYS A 14 -11.24 2.75 2.85
C LYS A 14 -10.15 1.74 3.19
N TYR A 15 -10.38 0.45 2.94
CA TYR A 15 -9.37 -0.58 3.12
C TYR A 15 -8.13 -0.33 2.25
N LEU A 16 -8.31 -0.01 0.97
CA LEU A 16 -7.19 0.32 0.07
C LEU A 16 -6.43 1.58 0.51
N ASP A 17 -7.15 2.60 0.99
CA ASP A 17 -6.57 3.82 1.54
C ASP A 17 -5.76 3.53 2.81
N TRP A 18 -6.28 2.70 3.72
CA TRP A 18 -5.58 2.25 4.91
C TRP A 18 -4.33 1.42 4.59
N CYS A 19 -4.43 0.48 3.64
CA CYS A 19 -3.28 -0.28 3.16
C CYS A 19 -2.20 0.63 2.57
N SER A 20 -2.62 1.63 1.79
CA SER A 20 -1.71 2.63 1.24
C SER A 20 -1.04 3.46 2.34
N ALA A 21 -1.77 3.83 3.39
CA ALA A 21 -1.23 4.50 4.58
C ALA A 21 -0.13 3.66 5.26
N ARG A 22 -0.40 2.37 5.49
CA ARG A 22 0.55 1.45 6.13
C ARG A 22 1.82 1.22 5.29
N VAL A 23 1.67 1.12 3.98
CA VAL A 23 2.80 1.03 3.05
C VAL A 23 3.60 2.32 3.05
N ALA A 24 2.93 3.48 2.99
CA ALA A 24 3.59 4.79 3.01
C ALA A 24 4.35 5.01 4.33
N ASP A 25 3.76 4.68 5.47
CA ASP A 25 4.41 4.77 6.78
C ASP A 25 5.69 3.94 6.83
N ARG A 26 5.66 2.72 6.30
CA ARG A 26 6.87 1.89 6.23
C ARG A 26 7.88 2.43 5.25
N PHE A 27 7.44 2.93 4.11
CA PHE A 27 8.32 3.54 3.12
C PHE A 27 9.04 4.77 3.69
N LEU A 28 8.33 5.63 4.43
CA LEU A 28 8.90 6.82 5.06
C LEU A 28 9.89 6.51 6.19
N GLN A 29 9.82 5.31 6.77
CA GLN A 29 10.80 4.83 7.76
C GLN A 29 12.09 4.28 7.12
N LEU A 30 12.09 4.04 5.81
CA LEU A 30 13.28 3.54 5.12
C LEU A 30 14.25 4.68 4.83
N THR A 31 15.51 4.44 5.15
CA THR A 31 16.63 5.26 4.66
C THR A 31 16.84 5.03 3.16
N PRO A 32 17.43 6.00 2.43
CA PRO A 32 17.77 5.81 1.02
C PRO A 32 18.55 4.52 0.78
N GLU A 33 19.51 4.20 1.64
CA GLU A 33 20.32 2.97 1.58
C GLU A 33 19.45 1.71 1.63
N GLN A 34 18.48 1.66 2.57
CA GLN A 34 17.56 0.53 2.69
C GLN A 34 16.61 0.40 1.49
N ILE A 35 16.19 1.52 0.89
CA ILE A 35 15.40 1.53 -0.35
C ILE A 35 16.21 0.88 -1.47
N TYR A 36 17.49 1.22 -1.61
CA TYR A 36 18.38 0.60 -2.60
C TYR A 36 18.61 -0.89 -2.34
N GLU A 37 18.81 -1.31 -1.09
CA GLU A 37 19.01 -2.72 -0.73
C GLU A 37 17.76 -3.57 -1.00
N LEU A 38 16.57 -3.06 -0.62
CA LEU A 38 15.29 -3.74 -0.85
C LEU A 38 15.00 -3.89 -2.34
N ALA A 39 15.24 -2.84 -3.13
CA ALA A 39 15.05 -2.89 -4.57
C ALA A 39 15.99 -3.89 -5.25
N GLN A 40 17.26 -3.95 -4.85
CA GLN A 40 18.21 -4.96 -5.35
C GLN A 40 17.80 -6.39 -4.97
N THR A 41 17.15 -6.57 -3.82
CA THR A 41 16.64 -7.87 -3.38
C THR A 41 15.46 -8.32 -4.26
N ALA A 42 14.53 -7.41 -4.56
CA ALA A 42 13.41 -7.68 -5.48
C ALA A 42 13.89 -8.00 -6.91
N SER A 43 14.96 -7.35 -7.39
CA SER A 43 15.57 -7.66 -8.69
C SER A 43 16.24 -9.04 -8.74
N ARG A 44 16.61 -9.62 -7.59
CA ARG A 44 17.23 -10.96 -7.52
C ARG A 44 16.20 -12.08 -7.42
N THR A 45 15.03 -11.81 -6.86
CA THR A 45 13.92 -12.79 -6.76
C THR A 45 13.00 -12.80 -7.98
N GLY A 46 12.98 -11.75 -8.79
CA GLY A 46 12.35 -11.74 -10.11
C GLY A 46 13.28 -12.30 -11.19
N SER A 47 12.80 -13.25 -11.99
CA SER A 47 13.54 -13.85 -13.11
C SER A 47 14.16 -12.77 -14.04
N PRO A 48 15.43 -12.92 -14.48
CA PRO A 48 16.12 -11.92 -15.27
C PRO A 48 15.69 -12.01 -16.74
N SER A 49 14.72 -11.20 -17.16
CA SER A 49 14.76 -10.66 -18.52
C SER A 49 15.85 -9.59 -18.53
N GLY A 50 17.09 -10.05 -18.65
CA GLY A 50 18.34 -9.28 -18.48
C GLY A 50 18.65 -8.26 -19.58
N ALA A 51 17.68 -7.46 -20.02
CA ALA A 51 17.90 -6.43 -21.04
C ALA A 51 17.75 -4.98 -20.52
N ASP A 52 17.14 -4.75 -19.34
CA ASP A 52 16.86 -3.38 -18.86
C ASP A 52 17.82 -2.87 -17.77
N PHE A 53 18.81 -3.67 -17.36
CA PHE A 53 19.80 -3.31 -16.34
C PHE A 53 21.21 -3.09 -16.93
N VAL A 54 21.31 -2.74 -18.21
CA VAL A 54 22.59 -2.31 -18.80
C VAL A 54 22.81 -0.84 -18.50
N GLY A 55 23.53 -0.58 -17.40
CA GLY A 55 24.17 0.71 -17.15
C GLY A 55 23.22 1.80 -16.64
N ASN A 56 23.48 2.22 -15.40
CA ASN A 56 22.86 3.34 -14.70
C ASN A 56 21.58 2.99 -13.93
N SER A 57 21.60 3.33 -12.64
CA SER A 57 20.53 3.22 -11.65
C SER A 57 19.14 3.09 -12.26
N ALA A 58 18.41 2.01 -11.96
CA ALA A 58 17.00 1.91 -12.31
C ALA A 58 16.29 3.22 -11.93
N PRO A 59 15.41 3.75 -12.78
CA PRO A 59 14.76 5.02 -12.51
C PRO A 59 14.07 4.92 -11.14
N TYR A 60 14.23 5.95 -10.30
CA TYR A 60 13.75 5.95 -8.90
C TYR A 60 12.32 5.42 -8.76
N ARG A 61 11.45 5.71 -9.74
CA ARG A 61 10.08 5.19 -9.82
C ARG A 61 9.99 3.65 -9.79
N VAL A 62 10.86 2.96 -10.52
CA VAL A 62 10.90 1.48 -10.57
C VAL A 62 11.42 0.93 -9.24
N LEU A 63 12.40 1.59 -8.59
CA LEU A 63 12.85 1.21 -7.25
C LEU A 63 11.71 1.34 -6.24
N VAL A 64 10.97 2.45 -6.26
CA VAL A 64 9.83 2.70 -5.36
C VAL A 64 8.72 1.67 -5.59
N GLU A 65 8.39 1.34 -6.83
CA GLU A 65 7.38 0.33 -7.15
C GLU A 65 7.77 -1.04 -6.58
N ARG A 66 9.03 -1.46 -6.77
CA ARG A 66 9.55 -2.72 -6.23
C ARG A 66 9.57 -2.76 -4.71
N VAL A 67 10.04 -1.67 -4.07
CA VAL A 67 10.04 -1.56 -2.62
C VAL A 67 8.61 -1.57 -2.08
N THR A 68 7.68 -0.91 -2.76
CA THR A 68 6.25 -0.91 -2.39
C THR A 68 5.65 -2.31 -2.43
N GLU A 69 5.96 -3.11 -3.47
CA GLU A 69 5.51 -4.50 -3.61
C GLU A 69 6.06 -5.40 -2.48
N VAL A 70 7.35 -5.27 -2.16
CA VAL A 70 7.98 -6.01 -1.06
C VAL A 70 7.41 -5.57 0.30
N LEU A 71 7.24 -4.27 0.52
CA LEU A 71 6.65 -3.74 1.74
C LEU A 71 5.20 -4.24 1.90
N ALA A 72 4.38 -4.16 0.86
CA ALA A 72 3.01 -4.67 0.89
C ALA A 72 2.95 -6.15 1.28
N SER A 73 3.92 -6.94 0.81
CA SER A 73 4.03 -8.38 1.15
C SER A 73 4.51 -8.63 2.58
N HIS A 74 5.39 -7.77 3.12
CA HIS A 74 5.95 -7.91 4.46
C HIS A 74 5.10 -7.32 5.59
N ILE A 75 4.23 -6.34 5.30
CA ILE A 75 3.45 -5.64 6.32
C ILE A 75 2.40 -6.55 6.96
N GLY A 76 2.07 -7.70 6.35
CA GLY A 76 1.12 -8.66 6.93
C GLY A 76 -0.27 -8.06 7.06
N LEU A 77 -0.73 -7.38 6.00
CA LEU A 77 -2.03 -6.73 5.97
C LEU A 77 -3.14 -7.78 6.17
N PRO A 78 -4.06 -7.58 7.14
CA PRO A 78 -5.18 -8.50 7.33
C PRO A 78 -6.08 -8.51 6.08
N PRO A 79 -6.75 -9.63 5.77
CA PRO A 79 -7.69 -9.68 4.66
C PRO A 79 -8.82 -8.67 4.87
N PHE A 80 -9.45 -8.26 3.76
CA PHE A 80 -10.51 -7.25 3.78
C PHE A 80 -11.63 -7.57 4.79
N GLU A 81 -12.03 -8.84 4.91
CA GLU A 81 -13.12 -9.25 5.79
C GLU A 81 -12.80 -9.00 7.27
N GLU A 82 -11.61 -9.42 7.72
CA GLU A 82 -11.12 -9.20 9.08
C GLU A 82 -10.93 -7.72 9.37
N TRP A 83 -10.36 -6.97 8.42
CA TRP A 83 -10.22 -5.52 8.55
C TRP A 83 -11.58 -4.82 8.62
N ALA A 84 -12.54 -5.22 7.79
CA ALA A 84 -13.87 -4.60 7.73
C ALA A 84 -14.68 -4.90 9.01
N GLU A 85 -14.51 -6.07 9.60
CA GLU A 85 -15.10 -6.39 10.90
C GLU A 85 -14.48 -5.51 11.99
N ALA A 86 -13.15 -5.43 12.07
CA ALA A 86 -12.47 -4.56 13.03
C ALA A 86 -12.82 -3.08 12.83
N TYR A 87 -12.94 -2.63 11.58
CA TYR A 87 -13.38 -1.28 11.23
C TYR A 87 -14.80 -1.00 11.74
N ARG A 88 -15.72 -1.96 11.64
CA ARG A 88 -17.08 -1.81 12.18
C ARG A 88 -17.10 -1.74 13.71
N GLN A 89 -16.18 -2.42 14.38
CA GLN A 89 -16.04 -2.38 15.84
C GLN A 89 -15.44 -1.04 16.33
N GLU A 90 -14.40 -0.54 15.65
CA GLU A 90 -13.67 0.67 16.06
C GLU A 90 -13.42 1.66 14.90
N PRO A 91 -14.46 2.23 14.26
CA PRO A 91 -14.28 3.03 13.03
C PRO A 91 -13.42 4.28 13.24
N GLN A 92 -13.48 4.89 14.42
CA GLN A 92 -12.73 6.11 14.78
C GLN A 92 -11.22 5.90 14.73
N ARG A 93 -10.75 4.72 15.13
CA ARG A 93 -9.32 4.37 15.13
C ARG A 93 -8.79 4.30 13.71
N TYR A 94 -9.50 3.58 12.85
CA TYR A 94 -9.09 3.41 11.46
C TYR A 94 -9.25 4.71 10.67
N ASP A 95 -10.34 5.47 10.87
CA ASP A 95 -10.56 6.74 10.19
C ASP A 95 -9.45 7.77 10.46
N ALA A 96 -8.82 7.74 11.63
CA ALA A 96 -7.66 8.59 11.95
C ALA A 96 -6.39 8.20 11.18
N GLU A 97 -6.29 6.95 10.73
CA GLU A 97 -5.17 6.42 9.95
C GLU A 97 -5.38 6.53 8.43
N LEU A 98 -6.59 6.87 7.98
CA LEU A 98 -6.91 7.02 6.56
C LEU A 98 -6.28 8.29 5.96
N LEU A 99 -5.67 8.16 4.79
CA LEU A 99 -5.10 9.28 4.03
C LEU A 99 -6.15 10.09 3.25
N GLY A 100 -7.38 9.56 3.16
CA GLY A 100 -8.51 10.21 2.50
C GLY A 100 -8.57 9.97 1.00
N PHE A 101 -7.82 9.03 0.43
CA PHE A 101 -7.95 8.65 -0.99
C PHE A 101 -9.29 7.99 -1.29
N TRP A 102 -9.89 7.31 -0.31
CA TRP A 102 -11.20 6.65 -0.46
C TRP A 102 -12.32 7.61 -0.87
N LYS A 103 -12.23 8.89 -0.50
CA LYS A 103 -13.21 9.93 -0.86
C LYS A 103 -13.16 10.30 -2.34
N ARG A 104 -12.04 10.06 -3.02
CA ARG A 104 -11.84 10.45 -4.43
C ARG A 104 -12.39 9.42 -5.42
N GLY A 105 -12.57 8.17 -4.98
CA GLY A 105 -13.07 7.07 -5.81
C GLY A 105 -14.59 6.89 -5.76
N LEU A 106 -15.31 7.67 -4.95
CA LEU A 106 -16.77 7.61 -4.87
C LEU A 106 -17.38 8.62 -5.84
N PRO A 107 -18.32 8.18 -6.72
CA PRO A 107 -19.12 9.13 -7.48
C PRO A 107 -19.93 9.99 -6.49
N GLY A 108 -19.84 11.30 -6.64
CA GLY A 108 -20.62 12.27 -5.87
C GLY A 108 -22.09 12.27 -6.22
#